data_AF-A0A0K0D9Q1-F1
#
_entry.id   AF-A0A0K0D9Q1-F1
#
_cell.length_a   1.000
_cell.length_b   1.000
_cell.length_c   1.000
_cell.angle_alpha   90.00
_cell.angle_beta   90.00
_cell.angle_gamma   90.00
#
_symmetry.space_group_name_H-M   'P 1'
#
loop_
_entity.id
_entity.type
_entity.pdbx_description
1 polymer ?
#
loop_
_entity_poly.entity_id
_entity_poly.type
_entity_poly.pdbx_seq_one_letter_code
_entity_poly.pdbx_strand_id
1 'polypeptide(L)'
;MNSLLAVCPATWDGWQCFDSAVPGHVEGHCPAYIYGEAAIPDASQKSHKMCSDKGWVSRPSTNSEWTDYSGCTMVQQKAQVKLLAGIIAFSISVVCLTPAIFILWFFRPMRYQPMFIVHRHLLTSFLFSGLFYLFNCFFFIVDGAPGDRLIFANHISCRLLFLIQLRFLRLATFSWMLAEGVYLFRLLQSDSIDGDRLTIYKLLCWGLFPRH
;
A
#
# COMPACT_ATOMS: atom_id res chain seq x y z
N MET A 1 -30.09 26.43 -49.60
CA MET A 1 -30.66 26.00 -48.30
C MET A 1 -29.50 25.53 -47.44
N ASN A 2 -28.95 26.41 -46.60
CA ASN A 2 -27.86 26.07 -45.68
C ASN A 2 -28.48 25.46 -44.43
N SER A 3 -28.49 24.14 -44.33
CA SER A 3 -28.72 23.43 -43.07
C SER A 3 -27.52 23.70 -42.16
N LEU A 4 -27.60 24.73 -41.33
CA LEU A 4 -26.75 24.89 -40.16
C LEU A 4 -26.99 23.67 -39.27
N LEU A 5 -26.16 22.64 -39.40
CA LEU A 5 -26.16 21.51 -38.48
C LEU A 5 -26.06 22.07 -37.07
N ALA A 6 -26.96 21.68 -36.18
CA ALA A 6 -26.85 22.00 -34.76
C ALA A 6 -25.62 21.27 -34.23
N VAL A 7 -24.53 21.99 -34.02
CA VAL A 7 -23.25 21.43 -33.57
C VAL A 7 -23.13 21.65 -32.07
N CYS A 8 -22.79 20.59 -31.33
CA CYS A 8 -22.39 20.72 -29.94
C CYS A 8 -21.01 21.38 -29.89
N PRO A 9 -20.81 22.45 -29.09
CA PRO A 9 -19.54 23.15 -29.02
C PRO A 9 -18.46 22.30 -28.35
N ALA A 10 -17.20 22.58 -28.64
CA ALA A 10 -16.08 21.98 -27.92
C ALA A 10 -16.18 22.32 -26.42
N THR A 11 -15.92 21.34 -25.56
CA THR A 11 -16.13 21.46 -24.11
C THR A 11 -15.09 20.67 -23.32
N TRP A 12 -14.85 21.10 -22.09
CA TRP A 12 -14.04 20.42 -21.10
C TRP A 12 -14.92 20.00 -19.93
N ASP A 13 -15.06 18.69 -19.71
CA ASP A 13 -15.97 18.14 -18.70
C ASP A 13 -15.29 17.88 -17.33
N GLY A 14 -14.06 18.37 -17.16
CA GLY A 14 -13.22 18.11 -15.98
C GLY A 14 -12.30 16.89 -16.15
N TRP A 15 -12.54 16.04 -17.15
CA TRP A 15 -11.86 14.76 -17.34
C TRP A 15 -11.21 14.62 -18.71
N GLN A 16 -11.74 15.23 -19.77
CA GLN A 16 -11.04 15.36 -21.05
C GLN A 16 -11.64 16.50 -21.90
N CYS A 17 -10.94 16.86 -22.96
CA CYS A 17 -11.47 17.77 -23.98
C CYS A 17 -12.31 16.97 -24.97
N PHE A 18 -13.51 17.45 -25.28
CA PHE A 18 -14.32 16.98 -26.40
C PHE A 18 -14.37 18.08 -27.46
N ASP A 19 -14.04 17.73 -28.70
CA ASP A 19 -14.16 18.62 -29.83
C ASP A 19 -15.63 18.87 -30.19
N SER A 20 -15.87 19.88 -31.04
CA SER A 20 -17.21 20.16 -31.54
C SER A 20 -17.73 18.99 -32.39
N ALA A 21 -18.96 18.55 -32.13
CA ALA A 21 -19.54 17.37 -32.77
C ALA A 21 -20.95 17.63 -33.30
N VAL A 22 -21.31 16.93 -34.37
CA VAL A 22 -22.70 16.87 -34.87
C VAL A 22 -23.55 15.97 -33.96
N PRO A 23 -24.89 16.05 -34.02
CA PRO A 23 -25.77 15.23 -33.19
C PRO A 23 -25.50 13.74 -33.42
N GLY A 24 -25.28 13.01 -32.32
CA GLY A 24 -24.85 11.63 -32.35
C GLY A 24 -23.94 11.23 -31.18
N HIS A 25 -23.45 9.99 -31.25
CA HIS A 25 -22.52 9.44 -30.28
C HIS A 25 -21.10 9.91 -30.59
N VAL A 26 -20.43 10.44 -29.56
CA VAL A 26 -19.04 10.89 -29.60
C VAL A 26 -18.23 10.00 -28.68
N GLU A 27 -17.19 9.39 -29.22
CA GLU A 27 -16.27 8.56 -28.45
C GLU A 27 -15.02 9.35 -28.09
N GLY A 28 -14.63 9.32 -26.82
CA GLY A 28 -13.39 9.90 -26.32
C GLY A 28 -12.45 8.82 -25.81
N HIS A 29 -11.15 8.97 -26.03
CA HIS A 29 -10.16 8.08 -25.44
C HIS A 29 -10.10 8.28 -23.93
N CYS A 30 -10.01 7.18 -23.18
CA CYS A 30 -9.89 7.27 -21.73
C CYS A 30 -8.58 8.00 -21.35
N PRO A 31 -8.66 9.13 -20.62
CA PRO A 31 -7.50 9.96 -20.31
C PRO A 31 -6.52 9.23 -19.38
N ALA A 32 -5.26 9.08 -19.82
CA ALA A 32 -4.23 8.33 -19.08
C ALA A 32 -3.89 8.92 -17.70
N TYR A 33 -4.06 10.24 -17.52
CA TYR A 33 -3.68 10.92 -16.28
C TYR A 33 -4.66 10.66 -15.12
N ILE A 34 -5.91 10.28 -15.40
CA ILE A 34 -6.91 9.95 -14.35
C ILE A 34 -6.54 8.64 -13.66
N TYR A 35 -5.90 7.75 -14.41
CA TYR A 35 -5.60 6.39 -14.05
C TYR A 35 -4.12 6.21 -13.66
N GLY A 36 -3.28 7.19 -13.98
CA GLY A 36 -1.82 7.12 -13.82
C GLY A 36 -1.18 6.30 -14.93
N GLU A 37 0.07 6.63 -15.28
CA GLU A 37 0.80 6.05 -16.43
C GLU A 37 0.89 4.52 -16.41
N ALA A 38 0.74 3.89 -15.23
CA ALA A 38 0.83 2.44 -15.05
C ALA A 38 -0.51 1.68 -15.26
N ALA A 39 -1.61 2.39 -15.46
CA ALA A 39 -2.94 1.81 -15.58
C ALA A 39 -3.69 2.40 -16.78
N ILE A 40 -3.01 2.46 -17.93
CA ILE A 40 -3.63 2.85 -19.18
C ILE A 40 -4.73 1.81 -19.46
N PRO A 41 -6.01 2.20 -19.48
CA PRO A 41 -7.07 1.31 -19.91
C PRO A 41 -6.76 0.83 -21.34
N ASP A 42 -7.09 -0.43 -21.64
CA ASP A 42 -6.81 -1.00 -22.96
C ASP A 42 -7.31 -0.06 -24.08
N ALA A 43 -6.63 -0.01 -25.22
CA ALA A 43 -6.97 0.96 -26.30
C ALA A 43 -8.40 0.76 -26.85
N SER A 44 -9.01 -0.37 -26.52
CA SER A 44 -10.41 -0.73 -26.76
C SER A 44 -11.41 0.00 -25.85
N GLN A 45 -10.96 0.51 -24.70
CA GLN A 45 -11.78 1.22 -23.73
C GLN A 45 -11.94 2.68 -24.11
N LYS A 46 -13.20 3.11 -24.22
CA LYS A 46 -13.58 4.46 -24.63
C LYS A 46 -14.62 5.02 -23.66
N SER A 47 -14.62 6.33 -23.56
CA SER A 47 -15.68 7.11 -22.95
C SER A 47 -16.72 7.48 -24.02
N HIS A 48 -17.97 7.60 -23.63
CA HIS A 48 -19.07 7.91 -24.54
C HIS A 48 -19.78 9.19 -24.11
N LYS A 49 -19.90 10.15 -25.03
CA LYS A 49 -20.68 11.37 -24.85
C LYS A 49 -21.74 11.45 -25.93
N MET A 50 -22.89 12.04 -25.63
CA MET A 50 -24.00 12.14 -26.58
C MET A 50 -24.26 13.61 -26.90
N CYS A 51 -24.18 13.96 -28.19
CA CYS A 51 -24.59 15.25 -28.71
C CYS A 51 -26.04 15.15 -29.22
N SER A 52 -26.92 16.02 -28.73
CA SER A 52 -28.30 16.16 -29.19
C SER A 52 -28.45 17.39 -30.08
N ASP A 53 -29.56 17.50 -30.81
CA ASP A 53 -29.90 18.69 -31.61
C ASP A 53 -29.98 19.99 -30.78
N LYS A 54 -30.09 19.86 -29.45
CA LYS A 54 -30.14 20.97 -28.49
C LYS A 54 -28.82 21.24 -27.78
N GLY A 55 -27.76 20.48 -28.06
CA GLY A 55 -26.48 20.53 -27.35
C GLY A 55 -26.12 19.23 -26.63
N TRP A 56 -25.11 19.28 -25.76
CA TRP A 56 -24.65 18.10 -25.00
C TRP A 56 -25.74 17.56 -24.07
N VAL A 57 -25.90 16.24 -24.03
CA VAL A 57 -26.86 15.59 -23.12
C VAL A 57 -26.45 15.85 -21.67
N SER A 58 -27.41 16.32 -20.87
CA SER A 58 -27.22 16.59 -19.45
C SER A 58 -27.85 15.53 -18.57
N ARG A 59 -27.28 15.34 -17.37
CA ARG A 59 -27.84 14.43 -16.36
C ARG A 59 -29.14 15.01 -15.78
N PRO A 60 -30.24 14.24 -15.70
CA PRO A 60 -31.54 14.74 -15.25
C PRO A 60 -31.55 15.23 -13.80
N SER A 61 -30.62 14.78 -12.95
CA SER A 61 -30.56 15.15 -11.54
C SER A 61 -29.82 16.47 -11.25
N THR A 62 -28.86 16.85 -12.11
CA THR A 62 -27.94 17.98 -11.85
C THR A 62 -27.97 19.03 -12.96
N ASN A 63 -28.65 18.77 -14.08
CA ASN A 63 -28.64 19.60 -15.30
C ASN A 63 -27.22 19.94 -15.81
N SER A 64 -26.21 19.17 -15.40
CA SER A 64 -24.84 19.29 -15.88
C SER A 64 -24.64 18.36 -17.07
N GLU A 65 -23.76 18.73 -18.00
CA GLU A 65 -23.31 17.84 -19.08
C GLU A 65 -22.91 16.47 -18.53
N TRP A 66 -23.20 15.42 -19.29
CA TRP A 66 -22.94 14.05 -18.91
C TRP A 66 -22.07 13.33 -19.94
N THR A 67 -21.08 12.62 -19.43
CA THR A 67 -20.19 11.72 -20.17
C THR A 67 -20.18 10.37 -19.45
N ASP A 68 -20.30 9.29 -20.20
CA ASP A 68 -20.19 7.92 -19.69
C ASP A 68 -18.72 7.45 -19.71
N TYR A 69 -18.16 7.28 -18.52
CA TYR A 69 -16.81 6.75 -18.31
C TYR A 69 -16.82 5.30 -17.81
N SER A 70 -17.96 4.60 -17.82
CA SER A 70 -18.07 3.22 -17.35
C SER A 70 -17.16 2.25 -18.10
N GLY A 71 -16.88 2.52 -19.38
CA GLY A 71 -15.93 1.76 -20.19
C GLY A 71 -14.46 1.98 -19.82
N CYS A 72 -14.13 3.05 -19.09
CA CYS A 72 -12.77 3.39 -18.69
C CYS A 72 -12.42 2.76 -17.33
N THR A 73 -12.33 1.43 -17.28
CA THR A 73 -12.05 0.72 -16.04
C THR A 73 -10.56 0.48 -15.85
N MET A 74 -10.08 0.72 -14.65
CA MET A 74 -8.72 0.40 -14.24
C MET A 74 -8.44 -1.10 -14.28
N VAL A 75 -7.37 -1.52 -14.96
CA VAL A 75 -6.78 -2.85 -14.74
C VAL A 75 -5.94 -2.82 -13.45
N GLN A 76 -6.61 -2.69 -12.30
CA GLN A 76 -5.98 -2.67 -10.96
C GLN A 76 -5.50 -4.04 -10.47
N GLN A 77 -5.56 -5.07 -11.33
CA GLN A 77 -5.30 -6.46 -10.95
C GLN A 77 -3.93 -6.66 -10.28
N LYS A 78 -2.86 -6.02 -10.78
CA LYS A 78 -1.51 -6.24 -10.22
C LYS A 78 -1.36 -5.73 -8.79
N ALA A 79 -1.94 -4.57 -8.47
CA ALA A 79 -1.85 -3.99 -7.13
C ALA A 79 -2.71 -4.79 -6.13
N GLN A 80 -3.92 -5.18 -6.55
CA GLN A 80 -4.83 -5.99 -5.75
C GLN A 80 -4.25 -7.39 -5.47
N VAL A 81 -3.64 -8.04 -6.46
CA VAL A 81 -2.97 -9.33 -6.27
C VAL A 81 -1.79 -9.21 -5.31
N LYS A 82 -0.96 -8.17 -5.42
CA LYS A 82 0.14 -7.94 -4.47
C LYS A 82 -0.35 -7.70 -3.05
N LEU A 83 -1.42 -6.92 -2.89
CA LEU A 83 -2.03 -6.65 -1.59
C LEU A 83 -2.58 -7.95 -0.96
N LEU A 84 -3.34 -8.73 -1.72
CA LEU A 84 -3.92 -9.99 -1.27
C LEU A 84 -2.83 -11.01 -0.91
N ALA A 85 -1.82 -11.16 -1.76
CA ALA A 85 -0.67 -12.02 -1.47
C ALA A 85 0.06 -11.59 -0.19
N GLY A 86 0.22 -10.28 0.03
CA GLY A 86 0.78 -9.72 1.25
C GLY A 86 -0.05 -10.08 2.49
N ILE A 87 -1.37 -9.89 2.45
CA ILE A 87 -2.28 -10.22 3.56
C ILE A 87 -2.17 -11.71 3.91
N ILE A 88 -2.21 -12.59 2.92
CA ILE A 88 -2.09 -14.04 3.12
C ILE A 88 -0.73 -14.39 3.76
N ALA A 89 0.36 -13.90 3.18
CA ALA A 89 1.72 -14.20 3.64
C ALA A 89 1.98 -13.71 5.07
N PHE A 90 1.57 -12.48 5.39
CA PHE A 90 1.74 -11.93 6.74
C PHE A 90 0.81 -12.61 7.76
N SER A 91 -0.39 -13.04 7.36
CA SER A 91 -1.29 -13.81 8.23
C SER A 91 -0.68 -15.16 8.60
N ILE A 92 -0.20 -15.93 7.61
CA ILE A 92 0.49 -17.20 7.83
C ILE A 92 1.73 -16.98 8.72
N SER A 93 2.52 -15.95 8.42
CA SER A 93 3.72 -15.64 9.19
C SER A 93 3.39 -15.35 10.66
N VAL A 94 2.39 -14.52 10.95
CA VAL A 94 1.98 -14.21 12.32
C VAL A 94 1.55 -15.49 13.06
N VAL A 95 0.71 -16.33 12.45
CA VAL A 95 0.23 -17.58 13.05
C VAL A 95 1.38 -18.55 13.36
N CYS A 96 2.38 -18.66 12.48
CA CYS A 96 3.54 -19.53 12.69
C CYS A 96 4.55 -18.96 13.70
N LEU A 97 4.74 -17.63 13.72
CA LEU A 97 5.73 -16.97 14.58
C LEU A 97 5.28 -16.92 16.04
N THR A 98 3.98 -16.77 16.32
CA THR A 98 3.45 -16.73 17.69
C THR A 98 3.85 -17.97 18.53
N PRO A 99 3.60 -19.22 18.09
CA PRO A 99 4.02 -20.40 18.85
C PRO A 99 5.54 -20.56 18.89
N ALA A 100 6.27 -20.19 17.81
CA ALA A 100 7.73 -20.25 17.81
C ALA A 100 8.36 -19.34 18.89
N ILE A 101 7.88 -18.10 18.99
CA ILE A 101 8.33 -17.15 20.02
C ILE A 101 7.94 -17.66 21.42
N PHE A 102 6.72 -18.21 21.56
CA PHE A 102 6.27 -18.78 22.83
C PHE A 102 7.15 -19.94 23.29
N ILE A 103 7.50 -20.87 22.41
CA ILE A 103 8.39 -22.01 22.70
C ILE A 103 9.79 -21.52 23.13
N LEU A 104 10.40 -20.64 22.35
CA LEU A 104 11.74 -20.09 22.64
C LEU A 104 11.76 -19.28 23.94
N TRP A 105 10.62 -18.69 24.31
CA TRP A 105 10.47 -18.05 25.60
C TRP A 105 10.25 -19.06 26.72
N PHE A 106 9.37 -20.05 26.57
CA PHE A 106 8.92 -20.95 27.64
C PHE A 106 10.04 -21.86 28.17
N PHE A 107 10.85 -22.48 27.30
CA PHE A 107 11.88 -23.42 27.72
C PHE A 107 13.11 -22.71 28.28
N ARG A 108 13.35 -22.89 29.60
CA ARG A 108 14.52 -22.35 30.32
C ARG A 108 15.87 -22.60 29.61
N PRO A 109 16.24 -23.83 29.19
CA PRO A 109 17.56 -24.05 28.58
C PRO A 109 17.76 -23.23 27.29
N MET A 110 16.69 -22.99 26.52
CA MET A 110 16.74 -22.17 25.30
C MET A 110 16.74 -20.67 25.60
N ARG A 111 16.09 -20.23 26.69
CA ARG A 111 15.97 -18.81 27.07
C ARG A 111 17.30 -18.13 27.39
N TYR A 112 18.28 -18.86 27.95
CA TYR A 112 19.53 -18.29 28.48
C TYR A 112 20.70 -18.33 27.49
N GLN A 113 20.58 -19.04 26.37
CA GLN A 113 21.65 -19.10 25.37
C GLN A 113 21.67 -17.79 24.54
N PRO A 114 22.85 -17.17 24.35
CA PRO A 114 22.96 -15.87 23.67
C PRO A 114 22.43 -15.89 22.23
N MET A 115 22.63 -16.99 21.49
CA MET A 115 22.12 -17.18 20.13
C MET A 115 20.58 -17.11 20.08
N PHE A 116 19.91 -17.86 20.96
CA PHE A 116 18.44 -17.91 20.99
C PHE A 116 17.82 -16.59 21.46
N ILE A 117 18.56 -15.77 22.22
CA ILE A 117 18.12 -14.41 22.58
C ILE A 117 18.05 -13.51 21.33
N VAL A 118 19.09 -13.51 20.49
CA VAL A 118 19.12 -12.72 19.25
C VAL A 118 18.00 -13.20 18.31
N HIS A 119 17.91 -14.52 18.11
CA HIS A 119 16.89 -15.12 17.26
C HIS A 119 15.47 -14.77 17.73
N ARG A 120 15.19 -14.83 19.03
CA ARG A 120 13.88 -14.44 19.59
C ARG A 120 13.55 -12.97 19.29
N HIS A 121 14.51 -12.06 19.41
CA HIS A 121 14.27 -10.64 19.09
C HIS A 121 14.03 -10.41 17.60
N LEU A 122 14.74 -11.13 16.72
CA LEU A 122 14.45 -11.14 15.30
C LEU A 122 13.03 -11.62 14.99
N LEU A 123 12.63 -12.78 15.52
CA LEU A 123 11.27 -13.30 15.31
C LEU A 123 10.20 -12.33 15.85
N THR A 124 10.47 -11.71 17.00
CA THR A 124 9.59 -10.69 17.59
C THR A 124 9.46 -9.46 16.68
N SER A 125 10.54 -9.02 16.03
CA SER A 125 10.49 -7.91 15.09
C SER A 125 9.65 -8.23 13.85
N PHE A 126 9.73 -9.47 13.34
CA PHE A 126 8.86 -9.95 12.25
C PHE A 126 7.40 -10.03 12.68
N LEU A 127 7.12 -10.53 13.89
CA LEU A 127 5.75 -10.60 14.44
C LEU A 127 5.12 -9.21 14.51
N PHE A 128 5.81 -8.22 15.07
CA PHE A 128 5.28 -6.85 15.15
C PHE A 128 5.09 -6.22 13.77
N SER A 129 6.04 -6.42 12.84
CA SER A 129 5.91 -5.94 11.45
C SER A 129 4.68 -6.54 10.74
N GLY A 130 4.42 -7.83 10.95
CA GLY A 130 3.22 -8.50 10.42
C GLY A 130 1.92 -8.01 11.06
N LEU A 131 1.88 -7.87 12.39
CA LEU A 131 0.71 -7.38 13.10
C LEU A 131 0.33 -5.94 12.71
N PHE A 132 1.31 -5.03 12.67
CA PHE A 132 1.05 -3.66 12.25
C PHE A 132 0.70 -3.57 10.75
N TYR A 133 1.24 -4.43 9.89
CA TYR A 133 0.80 -4.52 8.50
C TYR A 133 -0.68 -4.87 8.41
N LEU A 134 -1.09 -5.98 9.05
CA LEU A 134 -2.48 -6.46 9.02
C LEU A 134 -3.44 -5.45 9.63
N PHE A 135 -3.06 -4.82 10.75
CA PHE A 135 -3.84 -3.77 11.38
C PHE A 135 -4.04 -2.57 10.44
N ASN A 136 -2.96 -2.04 9.84
CA ASN A 136 -3.07 -0.91 8.90
C ASN A 136 -3.88 -1.29 7.65
N CYS A 137 -3.72 -2.51 7.13
CA CYS A 137 -4.52 -2.98 6.00
C CYS A 137 -6.01 -3.02 6.34
N PHE A 138 -6.38 -3.64 7.45
CA PHE A 138 -7.79 -3.77 7.85
C PHE A 138 -8.42 -2.42 8.23
N PHE A 139 -7.67 -1.54 8.88
CA PHE A 139 -8.19 -0.29 9.40
C PHE A 139 -8.19 0.87 8.40
N PHE A 140 -7.29 0.85 7.40
CA PHE A 140 -7.10 1.96 6.46
C PHE A 140 -7.20 1.60 4.96
N ILE A 141 -7.08 0.33 4.56
CA ILE A 141 -6.92 -0.01 3.12
C ILE A 141 -8.10 -0.79 2.55
N VAL A 142 -8.78 -1.61 3.37
CA VAL A 142 -9.95 -2.39 2.93
C VAL A 142 -11.13 -1.45 2.65
N ASP A 143 -11.85 -1.67 1.56
CA ASP A 143 -13.00 -0.86 1.17
C ASP A 143 -14.06 -0.82 2.30
N GLY A 144 -14.47 0.39 2.70
CA GLY A 144 -15.39 0.59 3.83
C GLY A 144 -14.70 0.55 5.19
N ALA A 145 -13.39 0.75 5.23
CA ALA A 145 -12.61 0.77 6.45
C ALA A 145 -13.05 1.91 7.39
N PRO A 146 -13.05 1.68 8.71
CA PRO A 146 -13.39 2.70 9.69
C PRO A 146 -12.42 3.89 9.66
N GLY A 147 -11.18 3.67 9.20
CA GLY A 147 -10.13 4.68 9.10
C GLY A 147 -10.14 5.51 7.81
N ASP A 148 -11.03 5.25 6.86
CA ASP A 148 -11.04 5.95 5.56
C ASP A 148 -11.09 7.47 5.73
N ARG A 149 -12.01 7.95 6.59
CA ARG A 149 -12.14 9.38 6.90
C ARG A 149 -10.86 9.97 7.48
N LEU A 150 -10.11 9.18 8.24
CA LEU A 150 -8.88 9.57 8.91
C LEU A 150 -7.72 9.74 7.93
N ILE A 151 -7.72 8.97 6.85
CA ILE A 151 -6.76 9.07 5.73
C ILE A 151 -7.06 10.33 4.92
N PHE A 152 -8.31 10.51 4.48
CA PHE A 152 -8.71 11.68 3.70
C PHE A 152 -8.52 12.99 4.46
N ALA A 153 -8.70 12.98 5.79
CA ALA A 153 -8.44 14.11 6.66
C ALA A 153 -6.94 14.32 7.01
N ASN A 154 -6.02 13.50 6.47
CA ASN A 154 -4.58 13.57 6.74
C ASN A 154 -4.21 13.61 8.24
N HIS A 155 -4.93 12.84 9.06
CA HIS A 155 -4.78 12.88 10.50
C HIS A 155 -3.40 12.36 10.97
N ILE A 156 -2.92 12.88 12.11
CA ILE A 156 -1.62 12.50 12.69
C ILE A 156 -1.53 10.99 12.97
N SER A 157 -2.64 10.35 13.36
CA SER A 157 -2.69 8.92 13.68
C SER A 157 -2.31 8.05 12.48
N CYS A 158 -2.86 8.33 11.29
CA CYS A 158 -2.52 7.61 10.07
C CYS A 158 -1.02 7.77 9.75
N ARG A 159 -0.52 9.01 9.80
CA ARG A 159 0.90 9.30 9.56
C ARG A 159 1.83 8.53 10.50
N LEU A 160 1.54 8.53 11.79
CA LEU A 160 2.37 7.83 12.78
C LEU A 160 2.32 6.32 12.59
N LEU A 161 1.14 5.74 12.36
CA LEU A 161 0.99 4.29 12.18
C LEU A 161 1.71 3.79 10.91
N PHE A 162 1.61 4.51 9.79
CA PHE A 162 2.35 4.20 8.57
C PHE A 162 3.85 4.46 8.72
N LEU A 163 4.28 5.49 9.47
CA LEU A 163 5.70 5.72 9.76
C LEU A 163 6.28 4.57 10.60
N ILE A 164 5.59 4.17 11.65
CA ILE A 164 6.00 3.06 12.52
C ILE A 164 6.12 1.78 11.68
N GLN A 165 5.11 1.47 10.87
CA GLN A 165 5.10 0.26 10.05
C GLN A 165 6.16 0.27 8.94
N LEU A 166 6.17 1.32 8.11
CA LEU A 166 6.99 1.34 6.90
C LEU A 166 8.45 1.67 7.16
N ARG A 167 8.76 2.43 8.23
CA ARG A 167 10.12 2.88 8.53
C ARG A 167 10.69 2.16 9.74
N PHE A 168 10.08 2.32 10.92
CA PHE A 168 10.67 1.84 12.17
C PHE A 168 10.73 0.31 12.23
N LEU A 169 9.59 -0.38 12.07
CA LEU A 169 9.54 -1.84 12.17
C LEU A 169 10.33 -2.50 11.05
N ARG A 170 10.27 -1.95 9.83
CA ARG A 170 11.09 -2.41 8.70
C ARG A 170 12.60 -2.27 8.98
N LEU A 171 13.03 -1.12 9.48
CA LEU A 171 14.43 -0.91 9.85
C LEU A 171 14.84 -1.88 10.96
N ALA A 172 14.03 -2.02 12.01
CA ALA A 172 14.30 -2.95 13.11
C ALA A 172 14.44 -4.40 12.61
N THR A 173 13.57 -4.87 11.70
CA THR A 173 13.70 -6.22 11.11
C THR A 173 15.02 -6.39 10.36
N PHE A 174 15.41 -5.43 9.53
CA PHE A 174 16.70 -5.48 8.82
C PHE A 174 17.89 -5.42 9.78
N SER A 175 17.83 -4.59 10.81
CA SER A 175 18.87 -4.50 11.83
C SER A 175 19.02 -5.78 12.63
N TRP A 176 17.93 -6.46 12.98
CA TRP A 176 17.98 -7.75 13.68
C TRP A 176 18.49 -8.88 12.78
N MET A 177 18.14 -8.89 11.48
CA MET A 177 18.72 -9.86 10.52
C MET A 177 20.23 -9.65 10.37
N LEU A 178 20.67 -8.40 10.28
CA LEU A 178 22.09 -8.08 10.24
C LEU A 178 22.81 -8.49 11.53
N ALA A 179 22.19 -8.25 12.69
CA ALA A 179 22.76 -8.63 13.99
C ALA A 179 22.93 -10.14 14.13
N GLU A 180 21.95 -10.93 13.70
CA GLU A 180 22.06 -12.39 13.66
C GLU A 180 23.19 -12.84 12.71
N GLY A 181 23.26 -12.27 11.51
CA GLY A 181 24.33 -12.58 10.55
C GLY A 181 25.73 -12.27 11.07
N VAL A 182 25.92 -11.10 11.70
CA VAL A 182 27.21 -10.72 12.31
C VAL A 182 27.53 -11.60 13.52
N TYR A 183 26.52 -11.97 14.31
CA TYR A 183 26.71 -12.86 15.45
C TYR A 183 27.20 -14.25 15.00
N LEU A 184 26.55 -14.84 13.99
CA LEU A 184 26.96 -16.13 13.42
C LEU A 184 28.36 -16.08 12.81
N PHE A 185 28.69 -15.00 12.08
CA PHE A 185 30.02 -14.83 11.49
C PHE A 185 31.14 -14.80 12.54
N ARG A 186 30.92 -14.09 13.66
CA ARG A 186 31.89 -14.05 14.77
C ARG A 186 32.04 -15.39 15.46
N LEU A 187 30.94 -16.12 15.64
CA LEU A 187 31.00 -17.46 16.21
C LEU A 187 31.87 -18.41 15.38
N LEU A 188 31.89 -18.24 14.05
CA LEU A 188 32.72 -19.04 13.14
C LEU A 188 34.19 -18.59 13.10
N GLN A 189 34.47 -17.30 13.23
CA GLN A 189 35.81 -16.75 13.02
C GLN A 189 36.61 -16.49 14.31
N SER A 190 35.95 -16.26 15.46
CA SER A 190 36.62 -15.95 16.72
C SER A 190 36.25 -16.94 17.81
N ASP A 191 37.25 -17.58 18.41
CA ASP A 191 37.13 -18.45 19.60
C ASP A 191 36.95 -17.64 20.91
N SER A 192 36.93 -16.31 20.83
CA SER A 192 36.71 -15.38 21.94
C SER A 192 35.24 -14.97 22.01
N ILE A 193 34.50 -15.65 22.90
CA ILE A 193 33.14 -15.27 23.28
C ILE A 193 33.25 -14.20 24.37
N ASP A 194 33.48 -12.95 23.98
CA ASP A 194 33.32 -11.83 24.90
C ASP A 194 31.82 -11.61 25.17
N GLY A 195 31.36 -12.10 26.33
CA GLY A 195 29.97 -12.08 26.77
C GLY A 195 29.34 -10.69 26.95
N ASP A 196 30.11 -9.60 26.81
CA ASP A 196 29.71 -8.25 27.22
C ASP A 196 29.04 -7.39 26.14
N ARG A 197 28.88 -7.86 24.90
CA ARG A 197 28.36 -7.01 23.80
C ARG A 197 26.88 -7.14 23.46
N LEU A 198 26.15 -8.11 24.02
CA LEU A 198 24.77 -8.38 23.61
C LEU A 198 23.80 -7.22 23.93
N THR A 199 24.07 -6.45 24.98
CA THR A 199 23.27 -5.27 25.35
C THR A 199 23.40 -4.14 24.32
N ILE A 200 24.59 -3.95 23.75
CA ILE A 200 24.85 -2.95 22.70
C ILE A 200 24.08 -3.32 21.43
N TYR A 201 24.05 -4.61 21.06
CA TYR A 201 23.23 -5.09 19.94
C TYR A 201 21.74 -4.82 20.15
N LYS A 202 21.20 -5.09 21.35
CA LYS A 202 19.79 -4.82 21.66
C LYS A 202 19.44 -3.34 21.52
N LEU A 203 20.31 -2.43 21.97
CA LEU A 203 20.10 -0.99 21.88
C LEU A 203 20.18 -0.48 20.43
N LEU A 204 21.19 -0.92 19.68
CA LEU A 204 21.38 -0.55 18.27
C LEU A 204 20.23 -1.06 17.38
N CYS A 205 19.79 -2.31 17.57
CA CYS A 205 18.80 -2.93 16.68
C CYS A 205 17.37 -2.45 16.89
N TRP A 206 17.03 -1.94 18.08
CA TRP A 206 15.74 -1.26 18.33
C TRP A 206 15.80 0.26 18.10
N GLY A 207 16.95 0.80 17.68
CA GLY A 207 17.11 2.23 17.39
C GLY A 207 17.22 3.13 18.62
N LEU A 208 17.45 2.56 19.80
CA LEU A 208 17.76 3.33 21.02
C LEU A 208 19.26 3.64 21.02
N PHE A 209 19.65 4.72 20.34
CA PHE A 209 20.96 5.32 20.51
C PHE A 209 20.98 6.05 21.86
N PRO A 210 21.78 5.63 22.86
CA PRO A 210 22.06 6.52 23.98
C PRO A 210 22.89 7.67 23.41
N ARG A 211 22.36 8.89 23.46
CA ARG A 211 23.22 10.07 23.38
C ARG A 211 24.18 9.99 24.57
N HIS A 212 25.46 9.86 24.26
CA HIS A 212 26.55 10.12 25.20
C HIS A 212 26.56 11.60 25.58
#